data_AF-A0A7S0YIP6-F1
#
_entry.id   AF-A0A7S0YIP6-F1
#
_cell.length_a   1.000
_cell.length_b   1.000
_cell.length_c   1.000
_cell.angle_alpha   90.00
_cell.angle_beta   90.00
_cell.angle_gamma   90.00
#
_symmetry.space_group_name_H-M   'P 1'
#
loop_
_entity.id
_entity.type
_entity.pdbx_description
1 polymer ?
#
loop_
_entity_poly.entity_id
_entity_poly.type
_entity_poly.pdbx_seq_one_letter_code
_entity_poly.pdbx_strand_id
1 'polypeptide(L)'
;DVAPSDPPPPPGLELPTINATTGDLVLCLGDDISGGPWAYSVSLADDGGSDRGGVPRSPPFSLSLSVRYTNQPPAFTLGVSSALGGVVPCPPGASCPPLVGV
;
A
#
# COMPACT_ATOMS: atom_id res chain seq x y z
N ASP A 1 23.91 -1.17 1.02
CA ASP A 1 24.01 -2.57 1.46
C ASP A 1 23.01 -2.87 2.56
N VAL A 2 22.01 -3.70 2.24
CA VAL A 2 21.11 -4.30 3.23
C VAL A 2 21.83 -5.53 3.78
N ALA A 3 21.97 -5.64 5.11
CA ALA A 3 22.75 -6.70 5.74
C ALA A 3 22.09 -8.10 5.55
N PRO A 4 22.86 -9.20 5.52
CA PRO A 4 22.41 -10.54 5.09
C PRO A 4 21.53 -11.29 6.11
N SER A 5 20.90 -10.60 7.05
CA SER A 5 20.17 -11.23 8.17
C SER A 5 18.78 -10.64 8.43
N ASP A 6 18.37 -9.60 7.69
CA ASP A 6 16.99 -9.11 7.81
C ASP A 6 16.07 -9.98 6.94
N PRO A 7 15.01 -10.57 7.51
CA PRO A 7 13.99 -11.22 6.70
C PRO A 7 13.40 -10.19 5.72
N PRO A 8 13.11 -10.58 4.47
CA PRO A 8 12.48 -9.65 3.52
C PRO A 8 11.19 -9.10 4.14
N PRO A 9 10.88 -7.80 3.96
CA PRO A 9 9.66 -7.24 4.48
C PRO A 9 8.45 -8.00 3.92
N PRO A 10 7.33 -8.10 4.68
CA PRO A 10 6.11 -8.69 4.18
C PRO A 10 5.70 -8.08 2.83
N PRO A 11 5.07 -8.86 1.93
CA PRO A 11 4.49 -8.31 0.71
C PRO A 11 3.57 -7.12 1.04
N GLY A 12 3.78 -5.98 0.38
CA GLY A 12 3.00 -4.76 0.62
C GLY A 12 3.59 -3.78 1.64
N LEU A 13 4.78 -4.05 2.19
CA LEU A 13 5.56 -3.08 2.97
C LEU A 13 6.85 -2.72 2.22
N GLU A 14 6.86 -1.55 1.59
CA GLU A 14 8.10 -0.99 1.04
C GLU A 14 9.03 -0.50 2.16
N LEU A 15 10.33 -0.40 1.86
CA LEU A 15 11.28 0.21 2.78
C LEU A 15 10.91 1.66 3.02
N PRO A 16 10.85 2.11 4.30
CA PRO A 16 10.55 3.51 4.58
C PRO A 16 11.70 4.39 4.11
N THR A 17 11.35 5.59 3.64
CA THR A 17 12.34 6.61 3.26
C THR A 17 12.47 7.64 4.37
N ILE A 18 13.69 8.10 4.64
CA ILE A 18 13.96 9.18 5.60
C ILE A 18 14.45 10.41 4.82
N ASN A 19 13.82 11.56 5.04
CA ASN A 19 14.33 12.83 4.54
C ASN A 19 15.52 13.28 5.39
N ALA A 20 16.72 13.32 4.80
CA ALA A 20 17.93 13.67 5.51
C ALA A 20 17.98 15.12 6.03
N THR A 21 17.16 16.03 5.51
CA THR A 21 17.12 17.44 5.92
C THR A 21 16.07 17.72 6.98
N THR A 22 14.87 17.14 6.84
CA THR A 22 13.76 17.40 7.78
C THR A 22 13.63 16.33 8.87
N GLY A 23 14.18 15.14 8.64
CA GLY A 23 14.02 13.98 9.51
C GLY A 23 12.70 13.23 9.32
N ASP A 24 11.88 13.60 8.32
CA ASP A 24 10.59 12.95 8.09
C ASP A 24 10.78 11.50 7.62
N LEU A 25 10.07 10.58 8.28
CA LEU A 25 9.96 9.18 7.90
C LEU A 25 8.67 8.98 7.08
N VAL A 26 8.80 8.52 5.84
CA VAL A 26 7.66 8.23 4.96
C VAL A 26 7.57 6.73 4.73
N LEU A 27 6.36 6.19 4.94
CA LEU A 27 6.04 4.77 4.75
C LEU A 27 4.88 4.65 3.74
N CYS A 28 5.08 3.84 2.71
CA CYS A 28 4.04 3.45 1.77
C CYS A 28 3.50 2.07 2.19
N LEU A 29 2.25 2.05 2.66
CA LEU A 29 1.54 0.82 3.01
C LEU A 29 0.71 0.36 1.81
N GLY A 30 0.77 -0.93 1.50
CA GLY A 30 -0.19 -1.56 0.60
C GLY A 30 -1.59 -1.67 1.23
N ASP A 31 -2.57 -2.02 0.40
CA ASP A 31 -3.93 -2.30 0.85
C ASP A 31 -3.95 -3.47 1.85
N ASP A 32 -4.87 -3.41 2.81
CA ASP A 32 -5.16 -4.47 3.79
C ASP A 32 -3.97 -4.89 4.68
N ILE A 33 -2.95 -4.03 4.83
CA ILE A 33 -1.79 -4.31 5.66
C ILE A 33 -2.05 -3.98 7.14
N SER A 34 -1.78 -4.96 8.01
CA SER A 34 -1.69 -4.78 9.46
C SER A 34 -0.69 -5.77 10.07
N GLY A 35 -0.19 -5.49 11.27
CA GLY A 35 0.72 -6.37 11.99
C GLY A 35 2.01 -5.69 12.46
N GLY A 36 3.09 -6.48 12.54
CA GLY A 36 4.35 -6.11 13.17
C GLY A 36 4.49 -6.67 14.59
N PRO A 37 5.54 -6.27 15.35
CA PRO A 37 6.52 -5.24 15.00
C PRO A 37 7.50 -5.67 13.91
N TRP A 38 7.79 -4.77 12.97
CA TRP A 38 8.90 -4.90 12.03
C TRP A 38 10.06 -4.03 12.49
N ALA A 39 11.27 -4.59 12.42
CA ALA A 39 12.50 -3.88 12.79
C ALA A 39 13.14 -3.28 11.54
N TYR A 40 13.61 -2.05 11.66
CA TYR A 40 14.36 -1.32 10.63
C TYR A 40 15.65 -0.80 11.24
N SER A 41 16.78 -1.10 10.60
CA SER A 41 18.07 -0.57 11.02
C SER A 41 18.32 0.79 10.36
N VAL A 42 18.50 1.82 11.19
CA VAL A 42 18.73 3.21 10.76
C VAL A 42 20.11 3.66 11.23
N SER A 43 20.85 4.36 10.38
CA SER A 43 22.09 5.04 10.78
C SER A 43 22.12 6.43 10.17
N LEU A 44 22.75 7.36 10.88
CA LEU A 44 22.95 8.73 10.43
C LEU A 44 24.42 8.88 10.01
N ALA A 45 24.64 9.56 8.91
CA ALA A 45 25.95 10.00 8.48
C ALA A 45 25.93 11.53 8.40
N ASP A 46 26.97 12.16 8.91
CA ASP A 46 27.22 13.58 8.68
C ASP A 46 28.04 13.78 7.39
N ASP A 47 28.29 15.03 7.01
CA ASP A 47 29.17 15.38 5.90
C ASP A 47 30.65 15.49 6.33
N GLY A 48 30.92 15.22 7.62
CA GLY A 48 32.25 15.18 8.19
C GLY A 48 33.01 13.94 7.71
N GLY A 49 34.26 14.13 7.30
CA GLY A 49 35.15 13.01 7.00
C GLY A 49 35.64 12.28 8.26
N SER A 50 36.45 11.24 8.07
CA SER A 50 37.13 10.53 9.16
C SER A 50 38.41 11.21 9.67
N ASP A 51 38.73 12.40 9.15
CA ASP A 51 39.97 13.10 9.50
C ASP A 51 40.05 13.42 10.99
N ARG A 52 41.27 13.37 11.53
CA ARG A 52 41.55 13.62 12.95
C ARG A 52 40.78 12.70 13.92
N GLY A 53 40.41 11.51 13.47
CA GLY A 53 39.68 10.53 14.30
C GLY A 53 38.17 10.74 14.32
N GLY A 54 37.62 11.48 13.35
CA GLY A 54 36.18 11.57 13.15
C GLY A 54 35.54 10.22 12.83
N VAL A 55 34.30 10.02 13.26
CA VAL A 55 33.50 8.84 12.96
C VAL A 55 32.35 9.27 12.05
N PRO A 56 32.37 8.96 10.75
CA PRO A 56 31.46 9.56 9.76
C PRO A 56 30.03 8.98 9.78
N ARG A 57 29.76 8.02 10.69
CA ARG A 57 28.46 7.33 10.77
C ARG A 57 28.17 6.88 12.20
N SER A 58 26.93 7.07 12.62
CA SER A 58 26.44 6.57 13.91
C SER A 58 26.42 5.04 13.94
N PRO A 59 26.50 4.41 15.13
CA PRO A 59 26.06 3.03 15.29
C PRO A 59 24.61 2.86 14.77
N PRO A 60 24.24 1.66 14.29
CA PRO A 60 22.88 1.39 13.85
C PRO A 60 21.90 1.47 15.03
N PHE A 61 20.77 2.13 14.79
CA PHE A 61 19.63 2.23 15.70
C PHE A 61 18.48 1.39 15.15
N SER A 62 17.85 0.58 16.00
CA SER A 62 16.73 -0.28 15.61
C SER A 62 15.40 0.46 15.85
N LEU A 63 14.71 0.78 14.76
CA LEU A 63 13.36 1.34 14.76
C LEU A 63 12.34 0.22 14.63
N SER A 64 11.33 0.19 15.51
CA SER A 64 10.26 -0.80 15.48
C SER A 64 8.94 -0.16 15.05
N LEU A 65 8.30 -0.71 14.02
CA LEU A 65 7.02 -0.22 13.50
C LEU A 65 5.95 -1.30 13.55
N SER A 66 4.76 -0.92 14.05
CA SER A 66 3.58 -1.78 14.06
C SER A 66 2.41 -1.03 13.43
N VAL A 67 1.78 -1.63 12.43
CA VAL A 67 0.57 -1.12 11.79
C VAL A 67 -0.63 -1.74 12.49
N ARG A 68 -1.43 -0.91 13.15
CA ARG A 68 -2.62 -1.38 13.87
C ARG A 68 -3.70 -1.81 12.88
N TYR A 69 -4.33 -2.94 13.18
CA TYR A 69 -5.48 -3.41 12.43
C TYR A 69 -6.62 -2.38 12.46
N THR A 70 -7.23 -2.18 11.30
CA THR A 70 -8.48 -1.42 11.13
C THR A 70 -9.46 -2.26 10.33
N ASN A 71 -10.71 -2.34 10.79
CA ASN A 71 -11.75 -3.09 10.07
C ASN A 71 -12.24 -2.30 8.85
N GLN A 72 -12.17 -2.90 7.67
CA GLN A 72 -12.61 -2.29 6.42
C GLN A 72 -14.06 -2.70 6.11
N PRO A 73 -14.89 -1.80 5.54
CA PRO A 73 -16.24 -2.15 5.15
C PRO A 73 -16.22 -3.19 4.01
N PRO A 74 -17.23 -4.06 3.92
CA PRO A 74 -17.34 -4.98 2.78
C PRO A 74 -17.53 -4.18 1.48
N ALA A 75 -16.90 -4.65 0.40
CA ALA A 75 -17.03 -4.09 -0.95
C ALA A 75 -17.46 -5.17 -1.95
N PHE A 76 -18.24 -4.76 -2.95
CA PHE A 76 -18.65 -5.63 -4.07
C PHE A 76 -18.60 -4.85 -5.38
N THR A 77 -17.88 -5.38 -6.36
CA THR A 77 -17.83 -4.82 -7.71
C THR A 77 -18.79 -5.59 -8.61
N LEU A 78 -19.79 -4.91 -9.17
CA LEU A 78 -20.65 -5.49 -10.20
C LEU A 78 -19.79 -5.80 -11.43
N GLY A 79 -19.80 -7.06 -11.87
CA GLY A 79 -19.28 -7.38 -13.20
C GLY A 79 -20.08 -6.64 -14.26
N VAL A 80 -19.43 -6.23 -15.36
CA VAL A 80 -20.20 -5.84 -16.55
C VAL A 80 -21.11 -7.00 -16.89
N SER A 81 -22.42 -6.76 -16.82
CA SER A 81 -23.37 -7.63 -17.48
C SER A 81 -23.00 -7.58 -18.95
N SER A 82 -22.37 -8.64 -19.45
CA SER A 82 -22.48 -8.95 -20.87
C SER A 82 -23.98 -9.09 -21.11
N ALA A 83 -24.61 -7.98 -21.51
CA ALA A 83 -25.92 -7.98 -22.08
C ALA A 83 -25.79 -8.83 -23.34
N LEU A 84 -26.00 -10.15 -23.18
CA LEU A 84 -26.36 -11.00 -24.30
C LEU A 84 -27.59 -10.32 -24.90
N GLY A 85 -27.37 -9.78 -26.09
CA GLY A 85 -28.16 -8.71 -26.65
C GLY A 85 -29.65 -9.03 -26.70
N GLY A 86 -30.45 -7.98 -26.52
CA GLY A 86 -31.89 -8.09 -26.74
C GLY A 86 -32.77 -7.05 -26.10
N VAL A 87 -32.31 -5.82 -25.81
CA VAL A 87 -33.26 -4.70 -25.87
C VAL A 87 -33.40 -4.33 -27.34
N VAL A 88 -34.34 -4.98 -28.03
CA VAL A 88 -34.84 -4.45 -29.29
C VAL A 88 -35.61 -3.18 -28.91
N PRO A 89 -35.14 -1.97 -29.23
CA PRO A 89 -35.94 -0.78 -28.99
C PRO A 89 -37.22 -0.90 -29.82
N CYS A 90 -38.37 -0.66 -29.18
CA CYS A 90 -39.64 -0.61 -29.90
C CYS A 90 -39.54 0.44 -31.02
N PRO A 91 -39.93 0.12 -32.26
CA PRO A 91 -40.07 1.12 -33.31
C PRO A 91 -41.03 2.23 -32.84
N PRO A 92 -40.78 3.50 -33.18
CA PRO A 92 -41.72 4.58 -32.88
C PRO A 92 -43.10 4.25 -33.45
N GLY A 93 -44.11 4.11 -32.59
CA GLY A 93 -45.51 3.86 -32.98
C GLY A 93 -46.02 2.43 -32.83
N ALA A 94 -45.22 1.47 -32.35
CA ALA A 94 -45.74 0.13 -32.03
C ALA A 94 -46.34 0.11 -30.61
N SER A 95 -47.61 -0.31 -30.48
CA SER A 95 -48.24 -0.54 -29.18
C SER A 95 -47.74 -1.84 -28.56
N CYS A 96 -47.20 -1.79 -27.34
CA CYS A 96 -46.79 -2.99 -26.60
C CYS A 96 -47.98 -3.96 -26.40
N PRO A 97 -47.79 -5.28 -26.58
CA PRO A 97 -48.81 -6.25 -26.20
C PRO A 97 -49.01 -6.23 -24.68
N PRO A 98 -50.25 -6.41 -24.18
CA PRO A 98 -50.49 -6.46 -22.74
C PRO A 98 -49.79 -7.68 -22.13
N LEU A 99 -49.18 -7.48 -20.96
CA LEU A 99 -48.63 -8.56 -20.16
C LEU A 99 -49.78 -9.46 -19.72
N VAL A 100 -49.87 -10.67 -20.29
CA VAL A 100 -50.74 -11.72 -19.75
C VAL A 100 -50.07 -12.20 -18.48
N GLY A 101 -50.62 -11.79 -17.34
CA GLY A 101 -50.18 -12.25 -16.03
C GLY A 101 -50.41 -13.75 -15.87
N VAL A 102 -49.46 -14.40 -15.20
CA VAL A 102 -49.63 -15.70 -14.55
C VAL A 102 -49.33 -15.49 -13.07
#